data_AF-A0A813KK58-F1
#
_entry.id   AF-A0A813KK58-F1
#
_cell.length_a   1.000
_cell.length_b   1.000
_cell.length_c   1.000
_cell.angle_alpha   90.00
_cell.angle_beta   90.00
_cell.angle_gamma   90.00
#
_symmetry.space_group_name_H-M   'P 1'
#
loop_
_entity.id
_entity.type
_entity.pdbx_description
1 polymer ?
#
loop_
_entity_poly.entity_id
_entity_poly.type
_entity_poly.pdbx_seq_one_letter_code
_entity_poly.pdbx_strand_id
1 'polypeptide(L)'
;VANINLFRAAAKLKVAPHVVFVTSWGCGETWDFLDERTREVLGPALRAKTEAEEFLRSTKLPHMIVRPGGLVPGAEATKRGVLIKGRPDVGGGIRRQDLAEMLVWLPRRQETNRLAVTALDQDMMRLPSPLKEEDIVQFAAPGDR
;
A
#
# COMPACT_ATOMS: atom_id res chain seq x y z
N VAL A 1 -15.28 -9.14 4.26
CA VAL A 1 -16.56 -8.46 4.65
C VAL A 1 -16.38 -7.16 5.45
N ALA A 2 -15.57 -7.11 6.52
CA ALA A 2 -15.47 -5.91 7.38
C ALA A 2 -15.10 -4.61 6.63
N ASN A 3 -14.02 -4.61 5.84
CA ASN A 3 -13.58 -3.43 5.08
C ASN A 3 -14.63 -2.95 4.06
N ILE A 4 -15.28 -3.89 3.36
CA ILE A 4 -16.37 -3.60 2.41
C ILE A 4 -17.52 -2.87 3.12
N ASN A 5 -17.88 -3.29 4.32
CA ASN A 5 -18.94 -2.60 5.09
C ASN A 5 -18.52 -1.19 5.50
N LEU A 6 -17.25 -0.98 5.87
CA LEU A 6 -16.72 0.35 6.14
C LEU A 6 -16.81 1.26 4.90
N PHE A 7 -16.44 0.74 3.73
CA PHE A 7 -16.51 1.49 2.47
C PHE A 7 -17.97 1.80 2.09
N ARG A 8 -18.90 0.87 2.29
CA ARG A 8 -20.35 1.13 2.10
C ARG A 8 -20.87 2.22 3.02
N ALA A 9 -20.42 2.25 4.28
CA ALA A 9 -20.81 3.29 5.22
C ALA A 9 -20.21 4.64 4.84
N ALA A 10 -18.91 4.68 4.52
CA ALA A 10 -18.21 5.89 4.09
C ALA A 10 -18.83 6.50 2.82
N ALA A 11 -19.25 5.67 1.86
CA ALA A 11 -19.87 6.12 0.62
C ALA A 11 -21.25 6.78 0.81
N LYS A 12 -21.88 6.61 1.98
CA LYS A 12 -23.17 7.24 2.33
C LYS A 12 -23.01 8.58 3.07
N LEU A 13 -21.79 8.96 3.44
CA LEU A 13 -21.54 10.23 4.12
C LEU A 13 -21.80 11.41 3.18
N LYS A 14 -22.33 12.52 3.72
CA LYS A 14 -22.56 13.76 2.96
C LYS A 14 -21.28 14.30 2.34
N VAL A 15 -20.17 14.17 3.06
CA VAL A 15 -18.82 14.49 2.59
C VAL A 15 -18.04 13.18 2.58
N ALA A 16 -17.66 12.71 1.39
CA ALA A 16 -16.92 11.48 1.22
C ALA A 16 -15.50 11.64 1.79
N PRO A 17 -15.06 10.77 2.71
CA PRO A 17 -13.70 10.82 3.24
C PRO A 17 -12.70 10.28 2.22
N HIS A 18 -11.45 10.75 2.29
CA HIS A 18 -10.34 10.13 1.58
C HIS A 18 -9.90 8.86 2.33
N VAL A 19 -10.03 7.70 1.68
CA VAL A 19 -9.72 6.40 2.28
C VAL A 19 -8.28 5.99 1.95
N VAL A 20 -7.43 5.88 2.96
CA VAL A 20 -6.13 5.20 2.82
C VAL A 20 -6.29 3.76 3.27
N PHE A 21 -6.25 2.83 2.32
CA PHE A 21 -6.47 1.41 2.58
C PHE A 21 -5.15 0.63 2.53
N VAL A 22 -4.67 0.23 3.71
CA VAL A 22 -3.45 -0.57 3.85
C VAL A 22 -3.78 -2.06 3.69
N THR A 23 -3.17 -2.70 2.71
CA THR A 23 -3.36 -4.13 2.41
C THR A 23 -2.07 -4.92 2.58
N SER A 24 -1.45 -5.36 1.48
CA SER A 24 -0.19 -6.12 1.47
C SER A 24 0.32 -6.24 0.04
N TRP A 25 1.64 -6.16 -0.14
CA TRP A 25 2.26 -6.75 -1.32
C TRP A 25 1.93 -8.25 -1.33
N GLY A 26 1.54 -8.76 -2.50
CA GLY A 26 0.81 -10.01 -2.64
C GLY A 26 -0.70 -9.88 -2.88
N CYS A 27 -1.28 -8.67 -2.84
CA CYS A 27 -2.67 -8.42 -3.25
C CYS A 27 -2.76 -7.94 -4.71
N GLY A 28 -3.89 -8.20 -5.37
CA GLY A 28 -4.13 -7.78 -6.75
C GLY A 28 -3.03 -8.25 -7.71
N GLU A 29 -2.52 -7.36 -8.55
CA GLU A 29 -1.49 -7.64 -9.56
C GLU A 29 -0.13 -8.05 -8.98
N THR A 30 0.09 -7.90 -7.67
CA THR A 30 1.33 -8.34 -7.01
C THR A 30 1.30 -9.80 -6.58
N TRP A 31 0.15 -10.48 -6.70
CA TRP A 31 -0.02 -11.89 -6.33
C TRP A 31 0.93 -12.83 -7.09
N ASP A 32 1.09 -12.60 -8.40
CA ASP A 32 1.87 -13.47 -9.28
C ASP A 32 3.39 -13.43 -8.98
N PHE A 33 3.83 -12.47 -8.17
CA PHE A 33 5.23 -12.31 -7.75
C PHE A 33 5.52 -12.94 -6.37
N LEU A 34 4.50 -13.44 -5.67
CA LEU A 34 4.71 -14.20 -4.44
C LEU A 34 5.27 -15.59 -4.72
N ASP A 35 6.14 -16.06 -3.83
CA ASP A 35 6.54 -17.46 -3.78
C ASP A 35 5.38 -18.36 -3.30
N GLU A 36 5.46 -19.64 -3.65
CA GLU A 36 4.40 -20.63 -3.41
C GLU A 36 4.07 -20.78 -1.92
N ARG A 37 5.09 -20.85 -1.07
CA ARG A 37 4.92 -20.97 0.39
C ARG A 37 4.17 -19.77 0.97
N THR A 38 4.48 -18.55 0.53
CA THR A 38 3.76 -17.36 0.98
C THR A 38 2.29 -17.38 0.51
N ARG A 39 2.00 -17.85 -0.71
CA ARG A 39 0.63 -18.01 -1.22
C ARG A 39 -0.17 -19.06 -0.44
N GLU A 40 0.44 -20.16 -0.03
CA GLU A 40 -0.21 -21.19 0.79
C GLU A 40 -0.58 -20.64 2.17
N VAL A 41 0.35 -19.97 2.83
CA VAL A 41 0.18 -19.51 4.21
C VAL A 41 -0.73 -18.28 4.30
N LEU A 42 -0.55 -17.30 3.41
CA LEU A 42 -1.25 -16.00 3.48
C LEU A 42 -2.38 -15.86 2.46
N GLY A 43 -2.53 -16.81 1.53
CA GLY A 43 -3.44 -16.74 0.39
C GLY A 43 -4.88 -16.35 0.72
N PRO A 44 -5.54 -17.00 1.70
CA PRO A 44 -6.90 -16.63 2.08
C PRO A 44 -7.01 -15.16 2.52
N ALA A 45 -6.06 -14.65 3.31
CA ALA A 45 -6.07 -13.27 3.77
C ALA A 45 -5.77 -12.27 2.63
N LEU A 46 -4.84 -12.59 1.74
CA LEU A 46 -4.49 -11.77 0.58
C LEU A 46 -5.63 -11.68 -0.44
N ARG A 47 -6.33 -12.79 -0.69
CA ARG A 47 -7.52 -12.82 -1.55
C ARG A 47 -8.65 -11.97 -0.96
N ALA A 48 -8.93 -12.11 0.34
CA ALA A 48 -9.96 -11.28 1.00
C ALA A 48 -9.61 -9.78 1.01
N LYS A 49 -8.31 -9.43 1.12
CA LYS A 49 -7.84 -8.06 0.95
C LYS A 49 -7.99 -7.58 -0.50
N THR A 50 -7.68 -8.42 -1.48
CA THR A 50 -7.83 -8.11 -2.92
C THR A 50 -9.30 -7.85 -3.27
N GLU A 51 -10.24 -8.68 -2.81
CA GLU A 51 -11.67 -8.45 -2.98
C GLU A 51 -12.10 -7.10 -2.39
N ALA A 52 -11.56 -6.72 -1.22
CA ALA A 52 -11.83 -5.42 -0.63
C ALA A 52 -11.21 -4.25 -1.42
N GLU A 53 -10.04 -4.43 -2.04
CA GLU A 53 -9.44 -3.45 -2.95
C GLU A 53 -10.32 -3.24 -4.19
N GLU A 54 -10.77 -4.32 -4.82
CA GLU A 54 -11.65 -4.29 -5.99
C GLU A 54 -12.97 -3.60 -5.68
N PHE A 55 -13.58 -3.94 -4.54
CA PHE A 55 -14.79 -3.27 -4.07
C PHE A 55 -14.55 -1.78 -3.82
N LEU A 56 -13.44 -1.39 -3.17
CA LEU A 56 -13.12 0.02 -2.95
C LEU A 56 -12.98 0.77 -4.29
N ARG A 57 -12.30 0.18 -5.27
CA ARG A 57 -12.12 0.74 -6.62
C ARG A 57 -13.44 0.95 -7.36
N SER A 58 -14.42 0.07 -7.14
CA SER A 58 -15.75 0.18 -7.73
C SER A 58 -16.62 1.29 -7.10
N THR A 59 -16.21 1.85 -5.95
CA THR A 59 -16.90 2.99 -5.33
C THR A 59 -16.48 4.33 -5.95
N LYS A 60 -17.21 5.39 -5.58
CA LYS A 60 -16.83 6.78 -5.87
C LYS A 60 -15.97 7.42 -4.76
N LEU A 61 -15.60 6.67 -3.72
CA LEU A 61 -14.78 7.21 -2.64
C LEU A 61 -13.41 7.63 -3.19
N PRO A 62 -12.91 8.83 -2.87
CA PRO A 62 -11.50 9.11 -3.04
C PRO A 62 -10.73 8.11 -2.18
N HIS A 63 -9.70 7.48 -2.74
CA HIS A 63 -8.95 6.47 -2.03
C HIS A 63 -7.53 6.31 -2.55
N MET A 64 -6.67 5.74 -1.73
CA MET A 64 -5.36 5.24 -2.09
C MET A 64 -5.16 3.86 -1.47
N ILE A 65 -4.69 2.90 -2.26
CA ILE A 65 -4.36 1.55 -1.80
C ILE A 65 -2.86 1.48 -1.55
N VAL A 66 -2.46 1.07 -0.35
CA VAL A 66 -1.06 0.96 0.05
C VAL A 66 -0.76 -0.50 0.37
N ARG A 67 0.12 -1.11 -0.42
CA ARG A 67 0.56 -2.51 -0.32
C ARG A 67 1.97 -2.55 0.27
N PRO A 68 2.12 -2.54 1.61
CA PRO A 68 3.45 -2.65 2.19
C PRO A 68 4.09 -4.00 1.86
N GLY A 69 5.41 -4.01 1.73
CA GLY A 69 6.19 -5.25 1.77
C GLY A 69 6.11 -5.94 3.14
N GLY A 70 7.00 -6.90 3.38
CA GLY A 70 7.08 -7.58 4.67
C GLY A 70 7.30 -6.59 5.82
N LEU A 71 6.42 -6.60 6.82
CA LEU A 71 6.52 -5.72 7.98
C LEU A 71 7.61 -6.23 8.93
N VAL A 72 8.78 -5.59 8.89
CA VAL A 72 9.91 -5.98 9.72
C VAL A 72 9.82 -5.37 11.13
N PRO A 73 10.29 -6.08 12.16
CA PRO A 73 10.44 -5.52 13.51
C PRO A 73 11.56 -4.47 13.55
N GLY A 74 11.51 -3.57 14.53
CA GLY A 74 12.50 -2.51 14.73
C GLY A 74 11.91 -1.37 15.55
N ALA A 75 12.68 -0.86 16.52
CA ALA A 75 12.21 0.21 17.43
C ALA A 75 12.24 1.61 16.80
N GLU A 76 13.07 1.80 15.78
CA GLU A 76 13.27 3.10 15.12
C GLU A 76 13.04 3.01 13.61
N ALA A 77 12.53 4.11 13.05
CA ALA A 77 12.39 4.32 11.61
C ALA A 77 13.76 4.44 10.94
N THR A 78 13.90 3.91 9.72
CA THR A 78 15.10 4.11 8.89
C THR A 78 15.08 5.45 8.17
N LYS A 79 13.90 6.09 8.06
CA LYS A 79 13.66 7.30 7.26
C LYS A 79 13.96 7.09 5.77
N ARG A 80 13.89 5.84 5.33
CA ARG A 80 14.22 5.41 3.97
C ARG A 80 13.02 4.81 3.23
N GLY A 81 11.81 5.02 3.73
CA GLY A 81 10.57 4.59 3.07
C GLY A 81 10.38 5.17 1.67
N VAL A 82 9.74 4.41 0.78
CA VAL A 82 9.37 4.81 -0.58
C VAL A 82 8.02 4.22 -0.98
N LEU A 83 7.19 5.01 -1.67
CA LEU A 83 5.95 4.56 -2.31
C LEU A 83 6.18 4.45 -3.82
N ILE A 84 5.91 3.27 -4.37
CA ILE A 84 6.18 2.93 -5.77
C ILE A 84 4.86 2.54 -6.45
N LYS A 85 4.57 3.10 -7.63
CA LYS A 85 3.42 2.74 -8.48
C LYS A 85 3.88 2.02 -9.74
N GLY A 86 2.99 1.25 -10.36
CA GLY A 86 3.22 0.64 -11.68
C GLY A 86 4.28 -0.47 -11.72
N ARG A 87 4.81 -0.88 -10.57
CA ARG A 87 5.88 -1.88 -10.44
C ARG A 87 5.44 -3.06 -9.57
N PRO A 88 4.56 -3.94 -10.09
CA PRO A 88 4.04 -5.07 -9.31
C PRO A 88 5.12 -6.11 -8.96
N ASP A 89 6.20 -6.12 -9.75
CA ASP A 89 7.38 -6.95 -9.64
C ASP A 89 8.32 -6.58 -8.49
N VAL A 90 8.17 -5.38 -7.92
CA VAL A 90 9.03 -4.88 -6.86
C VAL A 90 8.44 -5.22 -5.49
N GLY A 91 9.09 -6.15 -4.80
CA GLY A 91 8.79 -6.52 -3.42
C GLY A 91 9.91 -6.14 -2.45
N GLY A 92 9.75 -6.47 -1.17
CA GLY A 92 10.76 -6.17 -0.16
C GLY A 92 10.20 -6.16 1.25
N GLY A 93 10.83 -5.39 2.14
CA GLY A 93 10.37 -5.13 3.50
C GLY A 93 10.21 -3.64 3.80
N ILE A 94 9.51 -3.32 4.88
CA ILE A 94 9.44 -1.98 5.45
C ILE A 94 9.21 -2.06 6.96
N ARG A 95 9.78 -1.14 7.73
CA ARG A 95 9.49 -1.04 9.16
C ARG A 95 8.09 -0.47 9.39
N ARG A 96 7.44 -0.91 10.46
CA ARG A 96 6.11 -0.41 10.84
C ARG A 96 6.11 1.10 11.08
N GLN A 97 7.20 1.64 11.65
CA GLN A 97 7.31 3.07 11.93
C GLN A 97 7.44 3.89 10.64
N ASP A 98 8.33 3.51 9.71
CA ASP A 98 8.43 4.16 8.40
C ASP A 98 7.08 4.14 7.66
N LEU A 99 6.41 2.98 7.63
CA LEU A 99 5.09 2.88 7.03
C LEU A 99 4.09 3.85 7.70
N ALA A 100 4.03 3.87 9.03
CA ALA A 100 3.12 4.75 9.77
C ALA A 100 3.37 6.23 9.45
N GLU A 101 4.63 6.67 9.45
CA GLU A 101 5.01 8.04 9.13
C GLU A 101 4.60 8.44 7.71
N MET A 102 4.74 7.52 6.74
CA MET A 102 4.29 7.74 5.36
C MET A 102 2.77 7.86 5.27
N LEU A 103 2.02 7.02 5.98
CA LEU A 103 0.55 6.98 5.91
C LEU A 103 -0.12 8.25 6.45
N VAL A 104 0.44 8.93 7.45
CA VAL A 104 -0.16 10.11 8.10
C VAL A 104 -0.47 11.25 7.11
N TRP A 105 0.30 11.37 6.04
CA TRP A 105 0.18 12.48 5.09
C TRP A 105 -0.71 12.16 3.88
N LEU A 106 -0.87 10.88 3.53
CA LEU A 106 -1.61 10.45 2.35
C LEU A 106 -3.07 10.92 2.31
N PRO A 107 -3.83 11.01 3.43
CA PRO A 107 -5.19 11.54 3.39
C PRO A 107 -5.28 12.97 2.82
N ARG A 108 -4.20 13.76 2.89
CA ARG A 108 -4.14 15.16 2.42
C ARG A 108 -3.68 15.30 0.96
N ARG A 109 -3.27 14.21 0.32
CA ARG A 109 -2.67 14.17 -1.02
C ARG A 109 -3.73 13.79 -2.05
N GLN A 110 -4.39 14.78 -2.66
CA GLN A 110 -5.42 14.48 -3.68
C GLN A 110 -4.82 13.92 -4.96
N GLU A 111 -3.56 14.23 -5.26
CA GLU A 111 -2.80 13.73 -6.40
C GLU A 111 -2.54 12.22 -6.35
N THR A 112 -2.68 11.59 -5.19
CA THR A 112 -2.52 10.13 -5.03
C THR A 112 -3.84 9.36 -5.13
N ASN A 113 -4.95 10.05 -5.41
CA ASN A 113 -6.26 9.43 -5.56
C ASN A 113 -6.26 8.35 -6.64
N ARG A 114 -6.91 7.23 -6.31
CA ARG A 114 -7.08 6.00 -7.10
C ARG A 114 -5.78 5.26 -7.44
N LEU A 115 -4.65 5.66 -6.86
CA LEU A 115 -3.41 4.90 -6.99
C LEU A 115 -3.44 3.66 -6.10
N ALA A 116 -2.80 2.60 -6.60
CA ALA A 116 -2.24 1.55 -5.76
C ALA A 116 -0.72 1.68 -5.78
N VAL A 117 -0.12 1.63 -4.61
CA VAL A 117 1.33 1.72 -4.45
C VAL A 117 1.86 0.59 -3.58
N THR A 118 3.09 0.19 -3.82
CA THR A 118 3.87 -0.63 -2.91
C THR A 118 4.65 0.28 -1.96
N ALA A 119 4.64 -0.02 -0.66
CA ALA A 119 5.42 0.70 0.35
C ALA A 119 6.60 -0.15 0.83
N LEU A 120 7.83 0.32 0.62
CA LEU A 120 9.07 -0.39 0.95
C LEU A 120 10.08 0.51 1.64
N ASP A 121 11.04 -0.09 2.34
CA ASP A 121 12.31 0.55 2.68
C ASP A 121 13.29 0.37 1.52
N GLN A 122 13.97 1.44 1.12
CA GLN A 122 14.91 1.44 0.02
C GLN A 122 16.05 0.41 0.15
N ASP A 123 16.52 0.11 1.37
CA ASP A 123 17.59 -0.91 1.57
C ASP A 123 17.05 -2.34 1.53
N MET A 124 15.73 -2.51 1.60
CA MET A 124 15.08 -3.83 1.68
C MET A 124 14.33 -4.17 0.39
N MET A 125 14.45 -3.34 -0.65
CA MET A 125 13.82 -3.58 -1.94
C MET A 125 14.52 -4.72 -2.69
N ARG A 126 13.71 -5.56 -3.33
CA ARG A 126 14.18 -6.52 -4.33
C ARG A 126 13.79 -5.98 -5.70
N LEU A 127 14.76 -5.36 -6.37
CA LEU A 127 14.58 -4.72 -7.67
C LEU A 127 15.01 -5.68 -8.78
N PRO A 128 14.09 -6.19 -9.61
CA PRO A 128 14.47 -6.94 -10.80
C PRO A 128 15.05 -6.02 -11.89
N SER A 129 14.74 -4.72 -11.84
CA SER A 129 15.31 -3.66 -12.68
C SER A 129 15.25 -2.31 -11.95
N PRO A 130 16.08 -1.32 -12.33
CA PRO A 130 16.07 0.00 -11.71
C PRO A 130 14.67 0.65 -11.73
N LEU A 131 14.37 1.43 -10.68
CA LEU A 131 13.17 2.28 -10.66
C LEU A 131 13.41 3.50 -11.55
N LYS A 132 12.36 3.93 -12.24
CA LYS A 132 12.31 5.23 -12.91
C LYS A 132 11.72 6.28 -11.97
N GLU A 133 11.97 7.55 -12.25
CA GLU A 133 11.38 8.65 -11.49
C GLU A 133 9.85 8.60 -11.52
N GLU A 134 9.26 8.23 -12.66
CA GLU A 134 7.81 8.07 -12.83
C GLU A 134 7.20 6.92 -11.99
N ASP A 135 8.00 5.96 -11.54
CA ASP A 135 7.56 4.88 -10.65
C ASP A 135 7.37 5.39 -9.21
N ILE A 136 8.01 6.51 -8.84
CA ILE A 136 8.09 6.97 -7.46
C ILE A 136 6.99 7.99 -7.19
N VAL A 137 6.13 7.66 -6.23
CA VAL A 137 5.08 8.58 -5.76
C VAL A 137 5.62 9.50 -4.68
N GLN A 138 6.41 8.96 -3.76
CA GLN A 138 6.90 9.69 -2.60
C GLN A 138 8.07 8.92 -1.96
N PHE A 139 9.13 9.65 -1.58
CA PHE A 139 10.16 9.18 -0.64
C PHE A 139 9.71 9.40 0.82
N ALA A 140 10.55 9.12 1.81
CA ALA A 140 10.21 9.30 3.22
C ALA A 140 9.44 10.61 3.49
N ALA A 141 8.46 10.53 4.41
CA ALA A 141 7.46 11.57 4.59
C ALA A 141 8.08 12.95 4.85
N PRO A 142 7.48 14.04 4.33
CA PRO A 142 8.00 15.41 4.46
C PRO A 142 8.00 15.97 5.90
N GLY A 143 7.81 15.15 6.93
CA GLY A 143 7.89 15.55 8.34
C GLY A 143 9.31 15.54 8.93
N ASP A 144 10.32 15.04 8.18
CA ASP A 144 11.70 14.86 8.67
C ASP A 144 12.77 15.54 7.76
N ARG A 145 12.40 16.54 6.95
CA ARG A 145 13.37 17.41 6.27
C ARG A 145 13.29 18.83 6.78
#